data_AF-A0A970BBZ7-F1
#
_entry.id   AF-A0A970BBZ7-F1
#
_cell.length_a   1.000
_cell.length_b   1.000
_cell.length_c   1.000
_cell.angle_alpha   90.00
_cell.angle_beta   90.00
_cell.angle_gamma   90.00
#
_symmetry.space_group_name_H-M   'P 1'
#
loop_
_entity.id
_entity.type
_entity.pdbx_description
1 polymer ?
#
loop_
_entity_poly.entity_id
_entity_poly.type
_entity_poly.pdbx_seq_one_letter_code
_entity_poly.pdbx_strand_id
1 'polypeptide(L)'
;MTNLQSPISNLHLMSPEEAQQQSDKAKGCLSCSFMVLGVILPAVGFAYGLKVWQDVEASATLAGVIFAIFWLGALVTALLIQDISWLYSFLPTVGGVVYTVAPDFIPLPLDDITVLAVGIFFSLVLVVKKVAPPYVLLAVLVTGLYAWFGREWITGYVDETILFAIVLIFGFILSRR
;
A
#
# COMPACT_ATOMS: atom_id res chain seq x y z
N MET A 1 -17.97 41.27 6.79
CA MET A 1 -18.74 40.52 5.79
C MET A 1 -17.74 39.85 4.86
N THR A 2 -17.33 38.63 5.17
CA THR A 2 -16.41 37.83 4.36
C THR A 2 -17.22 37.07 3.32
N ASN A 3 -16.93 37.34 2.05
CA ASN A 3 -17.62 36.78 0.91
C ASN A 3 -17.22 35.30 0.77
N LEU A 4 -18.02 34.40 1.35
CA LEU A 4 -17.89 32.95 1.17
C LEU A 4 -18.45 32.57 -0.20
N GLN A 5 -17.74 32.94 -1.28
CA GLN A 5 -18.00 32.32 -2.57
C GLN A 5 -17.71 30.83 -2.44
N SER A 6 -18.74 30.01 -2.65
CA SER A 6 -18.62 28.56 -2.50
C SER A 6 -17.62 28.01 -3.53
N PRO A 7 -16.74 27.08 -3.14
CA PRO A 7 -15.72 26.51 -4.03
C PRO A 7 -16.30 25.86 -5.31
N ILE A 8 -17.62 25.58 -5.31
CA ILE A 8 -18.35 25.01 -6.44
C ILE A 8 -18.48 26.00 -7.61
N SER A 9 -18.49 27.31 -7.35
CA SER A 9 -18.69 28.32 -8.40
C SER A 9 -17.50 28.50 -9.36
N ASN A 10 -16.30 28.09 -8.96
CA ASN A 10 -15.09 28.21 -9.78
C ASN A 10 -14.77 26.96 -10.62
N LEU A 11 -15.47 25.84 -10.38
CA LEU A 11 -15.23 24.57 -11.08
C LEU A 11 -15.57 24.65 -12.59
N HIS A 12 -16.43 25.59 -12.98
CA HIS A 12 -16.84 25.75 -14.38
C HIS A 12 -15.81 26.47 -15.26
N LEU A 13 -14.75 27.04 -14.66
CA LEU A 13 -13.69 27.81 -15.34
C LEU A 13 -12.35 27.05 -15.45
N MET A 14 -12.23 25.86 -14.87
CA MET A 14 -11.00 25.07 -14.95
C MET A 14 -10.83 24.42 -16.32
N SER A 15 -9.60 24.35 -16.80
CA SER A 15 -9.29 23.55 -17.99
C SER A 15 -9.52 22.06 -17.70
N PRO A 16 -9.80 21.23 -18.73
CA PRO A 16 -9.94 19.78 -18.55
C PRO A 16 -8.72 19.14 -17.88
N GLU A 17 -7.52 19.66 -18.12
CA GLU A 17 -6.27 19.20 -17.51
C GLU A 17 -6.22 19.53 -16.01
N GLU A 18 -6.61 20.74 -15.61
CA GLU A 18 -6.64 21.16 -14.20
C GLU A 18 -7.69 20.38 -13.39
N ALA A 19 -8.87 20.15 -13.99
CA ALA A 19 -9.92 19.35 -13.38
C ALA A 19 -9.48 17.89 -13.17
N GLN A 20 -8.78 17.31 -14.15
CA GLN A 20 -8.22 15.97 -14.05
C GLN A 20 -7.15 15.89 -12.96
N GLN A 21 -6.24 16.86 -12.91
CA GLN A 21 -5.19 16.91 -11.90
C GLN A 21 -5.77 17.04 -10.47
N GLN A 22 -6.82 17.85 -10.28
CA GLN A 22 -7.48 17.97 -8.99
C GLN A 22 -8.19 16.67 -8.57
N SER A 23 -8.85 16.01 -9.53
CA SER A 23 -9.47 14.69 -9.30
C SER A 23 -8.44 13.65 -8.88
N ASP A 24 -7.28 13.62 -9.53
CA ASP A 24 -6.21 12.67 -9.22
C ASP A 24 -5.54 12.95 -7.87
N LYS A 25 -5.38 14.23 -7.49
CA LYS A 25 -4.95 14.61 -6.12
C LYS A 25 -5.92 14.09 -5.06
N ALA A 26 -7.23 14.22 -5.28
CA ALA A 26 -8.24 13.73 -4.35
C ALA A 26 -8.20 12.20 -4.23
N LYS A 27 -8.09 11.47 -5.35
CA LYS A 27 -7.94 10.02 -5.37
C LYS A 27 -6.66 9.55 -4.68
N GLY A 28 -5.54 10.25 -4.90
CA GLY A 28 -4.26 9.97 -4.23
C GLY A 28 -4.37 10.16 -2.71
N CYS A 29 -4.99 11.25 -2.27
CA CYS A 29 -5.25 11.50 -0.85
C CYS A 29 -6.16 10.41 -0.23
N LEU A 30 -7.20 10.00 -0.96
CA LEU A 30 -8.10 8.93 -0.53
C LEU A 30 -7.37 7.57 -0.44
N SER A 31 -6.53 7.25 -1.42
CA SER A 31 -5.70 6.04 -1.41
C SER A 31 -4.75 6.01 -0.22
N CYS A 32 -4.03 7.11 0.04
CA CYS A 32 -3.19 7.26 1.23
C CYS A 32 -3.98 7.12 2.53
N SER A 33 -5.16 7.72 2.60
CA SER A 33 -6.03 7.64 3.78
C SER A 33 -6.46 6.20 4.04
N PHE A 34 -6.86 5.47 2.99
CA PHE A 34 -7.19 4.06 3.10
C PHE A 34 -6.00 3.22 3.58
N MET A 35 -4.78 3.52 3.14
CA MET A 35 -3.61 2.79 3.62
C MET A 35 -3.33 3.04 5.10
N VAL A 36 -3.34 4.30 5.53
CA VAL A 36 -3.09 4.66 6.93
C VAL A 36 -4.13 4.01 7.83
N LEU A 37 -5.41 4.09 7.44
CA LEU A 37 -6.50 3.43 8.15
C LEU A 37 -6.39 1.91 8.09
N GLY A 38 -5.90 1.37 6.98
CA GLY A 38 -5.61 -0.05 6.81
C GLY A 38 -4.53 -0.57 7.75
N VAL A 39 -3.73 0.28 8.39
CA VAL A 39 -2.80 -0.13 9.45
C VAL A 39 -3.38 0.13 10.84
N ILE A 40 -3.99 1.30 11.05
CA ILE A 40 -4.49 1.71 12.37
C ILE A 40 -5.72 0.90 12.78
N LEU A 41 -6.70 0.75 11.89
CA LEU A 41 -7.98 0.14 12.23
C LEU A 41 -7.91 -1.37 12.50
N PRO A 42 -7.08 -2.17 11.82
CA PRO A 42 -6.87 -3.57 12.21
C PRO A 42 -6.37 -3.71 13.63
N ALA A 43 -5.42 -2.87 14.06
CA ALA A 43 -4.92 -2.90 15.44
C ALA A 43 -6.03 -2.56 16.46
N VAL A 44 -6.86 -1.55 16.14
CA VAL A 44 -8.03 -1.20 16.96
C VAL A 44 -9.06 -2.33 16.98
N GLY A 45 -9.34 -2.94 15.83
CA GLY A 45 -10.27 -4.06 15.67
C GLY A 45 -9.81 -5.29 16.45
N PHE A 46 -8.52 -5.61 16.38
CA PHE A 46 -7.91 -6.68 17.18
C PHE A 46 -8.06 -6.42 18.68
N ALA A 47 -7.67 -5.23 19.16
CA ALA A 47 -7.77 -4.88 20.58
C ALA A 47 -9.23 -4.88 21.07
N TYR A 48 -10.16 -4.42 20.24
CA TYR A 48 -11.59 -4.47 20.53
C TYR A 48 -12.11 -5.91 20.60
N GLY A 49 -11.77 -6.74 19.61
CA GLY A 49 -12.14 -8.16 19.58
C GLY A 49 -11.62 -8.89 20.82
N LEU A 50 -10.37 -8.64 21.21
CA LEU A 50 -9.78 -9.28 22.39
C LEU A 50 -10.51 -8.89 23.66
N LYS A 51 -10.92 -7.62 23.76
CA LYS A 51 -11.66 -7.12 24.91
C LYS A 51 -13.07 -7.70 25.01
N VAL A 52 -13.75 -7.89 23.87
CA VAL A 52 -15.16 -8.29 23.82
C VAL A 52 -15.34 -9.81 23.79
N TRP A 53 -14.56 -10.51 22.97
CA TRP A 53 -14.70 -11.95 22.74
C TRP A 53 -13.70 -12.78 23.55
N GLN A 54 -12.60 -12.17 24.02
CA GLN A 54 -11.50 -12.87 24.71
C GLN A 54 -10.89 -14.02 23.89
N ASP A 55 -11.10 -14.00 22.57
CA ASP A 55 -10.63 -15.00 21.62
C ASP A 55 -9.67 -14.35 20.63
N VAL A 56 -8.43 -14.82 20.62
CA VAL A 56 -7.35 -14.30 19.76
C VAL A 56 -7.66 -14.55 18.29
N GLU A 57 -8.18 -15.72 17.96
CA GLU A 57 -8.43 -16.12 16.57
C GLU A 57 -9.53 -15.27 15.95
N ALA A 58 -10.65 -15.11 16.65
CA ALA A 58 -11.76 -14.26 16.21
C ALA A 58 -11.34 -12.78 16.08
N SER A 59 -10.55 -12.28 17.04
CA SER A 59 -10.07 -10.89 17.07
C SER A 59 -9.16 -10.58 15.90
N ALA A 60 -8.28 -11.51 15.55
CA ALA A 60 -7.35 -11.29 14.49
C ALA A 60 -7.91 -11.62 13.11
N THR A 61 -8.92 -12.49 13.02
CA THR A 61 -9.78 -12.59 11.84
C THR A 61 -10.45 -11.24 11.55
N LEU A 62 -11.02 -10.59 12.57
CA LEU A 62 -11.60 -9.24 12.41
C LEU A 62 -10.56 -8.23 11.93
N ALA A 63 -9.37 -8.21 12.53
CA ALA A 63 -8.28 -7.33 12.13
C ALA A 63 -7.87 -7.56 10.67
N GLY A 64 -7.75 -8.82 10.27
CA GLY A 64 -7.44 -9.24 8.90
C GLY A 64 -8.50 -8.79 7.89
N VAL A 65 -9.79 -8.92 8.22
CA VAL A 65 -10.88 -8.44 7.36
C VAL A 65 -10.84 -6.92 7.20
N ILE A 66 -10.63 -6.18 8.28
CA ILE A 66 -10.48 -4.72 8.23
C ILE A 66 -9.28 -4.35 7.36
N PHE A 67 -8.13 -5.00 7.56
CA PHE A 67 -6.92 -4.77 6.78
C PHE A 67 -7.22 -4.96 5.28
N ALA A 68 -7.80 -6.10 4.91
CA ALA A 68 -8.12 -6.42 3.53
C ALA A 68 -9.04 -5.39 2.86
N ILE A 69 -10.11 -4.96 3.55
CA ILE A 69 -11.06 -3.97 3.01
C ILE A 69 -10.36 -2.65 2.70
N PHE A 70 -9.59 -2.13 3.67
CA PHE A 70 -8.89 -0.87 3.52
C PHE A 70 -7.78 -0.96 2.47
N TRP A 71 -7.07 -2.09 2.42
CA TRP A 71 -6.02 -2.29 1.44
C TRP A 71 -6.53 -2.39 0.01
N LEU A 72 -7.64 -3.11 -0.19
CA LEU A 72 -8.33 -3.15 -1.48
C LEU A 72 -8.88 -1.78 -1.87
N GLY A 73 -9.42 -1.01 -0.92
CA GLY A 73 -9.85 0.37 -1.16
C GLY A 73 -8.70 1.28 -1.62
N ALA A 74 -7.54 1.18 -0.95
CA ALA A 74 -6.33 1.89 -1.35
C ALA A 74 -5.86 1.52 -2.76
N LEU A 75 -5.86 0.22 -3.08
CA LEU A 75 -5.46 -0.29 -4.39
C LEU A 75 -6.42 0.15 -5.50
N VAL A 76 -7.73 0.01 -5.29
CA VAL A 76 -8.75 0.42 -6.28
C VAL A 76 -8.63 1.90 -6.56
N THR A 77 -8.51 2.74 -5.52
CA THR A 77 -8.35 4.19 -5.70
C THR A 77 -7.05 4.54 -6.41
N ALA A 78 -5.93 3.85 -6.11
CA ALA A 78 -4.67 4.02 -6.83
C ALA A 78 -4.81 3.67 -8.32
N LEU A 79 -5.49 2.56 -8.66
CA LEU A 79 -5.71 2.15 -10.06
C LEU A 79 -6.52 3.16 -10.88
N LEU A 80 -7.32 4.01 -10.24
CA LEU A 80 -8.16 5.04 -10.86
C LEU A 80 -7.45 6.38 -11.08
N ILE A 81 -6.24 6.57 -10.56
CA ILE A 81 -5.44 7.77 -10.76
C ILE A 81 -4.82 7.72 -12.17
N GLN A 82 -4.97 8.79 -12.96
CA GLN A 82 -4.37 8.83 -14.29
C GLN A 82 -2.88 9.19 -14.23
N ASP A 83 -2.50 10.15 -13.38
CA ASP A 83 -1.11 10.55 -13.21
C ASP A 83 -0.55 10.11 -11.84
N ILE A 84 -0.16 8.83 -11.78
CA ILE A 84 0.33 8.21 -10.54
C ILE A 84 1.82 8.49 -10.37
N SER A 85 2.22 9.00 -9.19
CA SER A 85 3.64 9.11 -8.87
C SER A 85 4.25 7.72 -8.65
N TRP A 86 5.54 7.58 -8.92
CA TRP A 86 6.28 6.32 -8.69
C TRP A 86 6.12 5.79 -7.26
N LEU A 87 5.94 6.67 -6.28
CA LEU A 87 5.73 6.31 -4.88
C LEU A 87 4.41 5.55 -4.70
N TYR A 88 3.34 6.01 -5.36
CA TYR A 88 2.04 5.36 -5.30
C TYR A 88 2.06 3.96 -5.93
N SER A 89 2.89 3.77 -6.96
CA SER A 89 3.07 2.46 -7.60
C SER A 89 3.69 1.42 -6.68
N PHE A 90 4.47 1.83 -5.68
CA PHE A 90 5.10 0.93 -4.70
C PHE A 90 4.21 0.56 -3.52
N LEU A 91 3.13 1.31 -3.28
CA LEU A 91 2.29 1.15 -2.10
C LEU A 91 1.78 -0.29 -1.90
N PRO A 92 1.30 -1.02 -2.94
CA PRO A 92 0.89 -2.41 -2.77
C PRO A 92 2.00 -3.32 -2.25
N THR A 93 3.22 -3.17 -2.76
CA THR A 93 4.41 -3.92 -2.31
C THR A 93 4.78 -3.58 -0.87
N VAL A 94 4.72 -2.29 -0.49
CA VAL A 94 4.95 -1.87 0.90
C VAL A 94 3.95 -2.53 1.85
N GLY A 95 2.68 -2.63 1.46
CA GLY A 95 1.67 -3.36 2.25
C GLY A 95 1.96 -4.84 2.39
N GLY A 96 2.41 -5.46 1.29
CA GLY A 96 2.85 -6.85 1.31
C GLY A 96 3.96 -7.08 2.34
N VAL A 97 4.96 -6.21 2.38
CA VAL A 97 6.05 -6.31 3.37
C VAL A 97 5.59 -5.99 4.78
N VAL A 98 4.75 -4.97 4.96
CA VAL A 98 4.17 -4.68 6.27
C VAL A 98 3.39 -5.89 6.80
N TYR A 99 2.68 -6.61 5.93
CA TYR A 99 2.01 -7.86 6.29
C TYR A 99 3.01 -8.96 6.66
N THR A 100 4.05 -9.19 5.84
CA THR A 100 5.07 -10.23 6.11
C THR A 100 5.88 -9.98 7.39
N VAL A 101 6.16 -8.71 7.71
CA VAL A 101 6.92 -8.32 8.91
C VAL A 101 6.01 -8.15 10.13
N ALA A 102 4.70 -7.98 9.92
CA ALA A 102 3.77 -8.06 11.03
C ALA A 102 3.94 -9.46 11.64
N PRO A 103 4.15 -9.57 12.96
CA PRO A 103 4.27 -10.90 13.56
C PRO A 103 3.00 -11.69 13.26
N ASP A 104 3.07 -13.02 13.31
CA ASP A 104 1.97 -14.00 13.07
C ASP A 104 0.70 -13.79 13.93
N PHE A 105 0.54 -12.63 14.55
CA PHE A 105 -0.65 -12.08 15.17
C PHE A 105 -1.88 -12.03 14.27
N ILE A 106 -1.74 -12.23 12.97
CA ILE A 106 -2.86 -12.36 12.04
C ILE A 106 -3.00 -13.86 11.69
N PRO A 107 -3.85 -14.64 12.39
CA PRO A 107 -4.20 -16.01 12.08
C PRO A 107 -5.16 -16.03 10.89
N LEU A 108 -4.72 -15.43 9.79
CA LEU A 108 -5.29 -15.73 8.49
C LEU A 108 -4.54 -16.92 7.93
N PRO A 109 -5.20 -17.86 7.24
CA PRO A 109 -4.54 -18.94 6.51
C PRO A 109 -3.79 -18.44 5.26
N LEU A 110 -3.50 -17.13 5.19
CA LEU A 110 -2.80 -16.49 4.10
C LEU A 110 -1.32 -16.52 4.40
N ASP A 111 -0.61 -17.37 3.65
CA ASP A 111 0.84 -17.45 3.66
C ASP A 111 1.46 -16.09 3.27
N ASP A 112 2.45 -15.62 4.04
CA ASP A 112 3.01 -14.27 3.93
C ASP A 112 3.58 -13.99 2.54
N ILE A 113 4.15 -15.01 1.91
CA ILE A 113 4.68 -14.94 0.54
C ILE A 113 3.55 -14.65 -0.45
N THR A 114 2.36 -15.21 -0.22
CA THR A 114 1.19 -14.94 -1.09
C THR A 114 0.80 -13.47 -1.01
N VAL A 115 0.73 -12.88 0.19
CA VAL A 115 0.36 -11.47 0.35
C VAL A 115 1.41 -10.54 -0.23
N LEU A 116 2.70 -10.86 -0.01
CA LEU A 116 3.81 -10.12 -0.63
C LEU A 116 3.80 -10.23 -2.16
N ALA A 117 3.60 -11.42 -2.71
CA ALA A 117 3.53 -11.66 -4.15
C ALA A 117 2.37 -10.89 -4.80
N VAL A 118 1.21 -10.83 -4.14
CA VAL A 118 0.08 -10.03 -4.58
C VAL A 118 0.42 -8.54 -4.58
N GLY A 119 1.09 -8.04 -3.52
CA GLY A 119 1.58 -6.65 -3.46
C GLY A 119 2.55 -6.33 -4.59
N ILE A 120 3.53 -7.20 -4.83
CA ILE A 120 4.49 -7.12 -5.93
C ILE A 120 3.79 -7.10 -7.29
N PHE A 121 2.85 -8.02 -7.52
CA PHE A 121 2.10 -8.11 -8.75
C PHE A 121 1.33 -6.80 -9.04
N PHE A 122 0.62 -6.26 -8.05
CA PHE A 122 -0.11 -5.01 -8.23
C PHE A 122 0.80 -3.81 -8.44
N SER A 123 1.93 -3.75 -7.75
CA SER A 123 2.96 -2.74 -8.04
C SER A 123 3.48 -2.86 -9.46
N LEU A 124 3.76 -4.06 -9.97
CA LEU A 124 4.13 -4.28 -11.37
C LEU A 124 3.04 -3.81 -12.34
N VAL A 125 1.77 -4.13 -12.06
CA VAL A 125 0.65 -3.67 -12.90
C VAL A 125 0.60 -2.14 -12.95
N LEU A 126 0.75 -1.46 -11.81
CA LEU A 126 0.81 0.00 -11.75
C LEU A 126 2.03 0.58 -12.49
N VAL A 127 3.16 -0.12 -12.41
CA VAL A 127 4.44 0.22 -13.06
C VAL A 127 4.44 -0.04 -14.55
N VAL A 128 3.69 -1.02 -15.06
CA VAL A 128 3.56 -1.29 -16.51
C VAL A 128 2.51 -0.38 -17.13
N LYS A 129 1.42 -0.08 -16.39
CA LYS A 129 0.37 0.84 -16.83
C LYS A 129 0.89 2.28 -17.04
N LYS A 130 2.03 2.63 -16.46
CA LYS A 130 2.63 3.97 -16.53
C LYS A 130 4.11 3.84 -16.89
N VAL A 131 4.74 4.86 -17.46
CA VAL A 131 6.20 4.83 -17.70
C VAL A 131 6.90 5.05 -16.36
N ALA A 132 6.72 4.09 -15.44
CA ALA A 132 7.39 4.14 -14.16
C ALA A 132 8.88 3.87 -14.39
N PRO A 133 9.74 4.52 -13.62
CA PRO A 133 11.18 4.39 -13.79
C PRO A 133 11.64 2.93 -13.68
N PRO A 134 12.64 2.49 -14.46
CA PRO A 134 13.07 1.09 -14.51
C PRO A 134 13.58 0.54 -13.17
N TYR A 135 14.01 1.41 -12.26
CA TYR A 135 14.41 1.02 -10.90
C TYR A 135 13.25 0.52 -10.04
N VAL A 136 12.00 0.89 -10.36
CA VAL A 136 10.83 0.33 -9.70
C VAL A 136 10.65 -1.14 -10.06
N LEU A 137 10.88 -1.49 -11.33
CA LEU A 137 10.87 -2.87 -11.79
C LEU A 137 11.97 -3.70 -11.11
N LEU A 138 13.17 -3.11 -10.97
CA LEU A 138 14.29 -3.74 -10.29
C LEU A 138 13.98 -4.01 -8.81
N ALA A 139 13.43 -3.01 -8.12
CA ALA A 139 13.01 -3.13 -6.72
C ALA A 139 12.02 -4.27 -6.50
N VAL A 140 11.00 -4.34 -7.37
CA VAL A 140 9.99 -5.39 -7.31
C VAL A 140 10.59 -6.76 -7.65
N LEU A 141 11.44 -6.85 -8.67
CA LEU A 141 12.14 -8.10 -9.03
C LEU A 141 13.05 -8.60 -7.91
N VAL A 142 13.84 -7.73 -7.30
CA VAL A 142 14.73 -8.08 -6.18
C VAL A 142 13.91 -8.59 -5.00
N THR A 143 12.80 -7.93 -4.67
CA THR A 143 11.91 -8.36 -3.58
C THR A 143 11.26 -9.71 -3.89
N GLY A 144 10.81 -9.93 -5.13
CA GLY A 144 10.20 -11.20 -5.55
C GLY A 144 11.19 -12.36 -5.60
N LEU A 145 12.40 -12.13 -6.12
CA LEU A 145 13.48 -13.11 -6.10
C LEU A 145 13.90 -13.46 -4.68
N TYR A 146 13.94 -12.47 -3.79
CA TYR A 146 14.24 -12.71 -2.39
C TYR A 146 13.14 -13.52 -1.68
N ALA A 147 11.87 -13.18 -1.88
CA ALA A 147 10.77 -13.96 -1.31
C ALA A 147 10.81 -15.43 -1.78
N TRP A 148 11.28 -15.66 -3.02
CA TRP A 148 11.36 -16.99 -3.61
C TRP A 148 12.59 -17.80 -3.17
N PHE A 149 13.77 -17.17 -3.05
CA PHE A 149 15.04 -17.85 -2.79
C PHE A 149 15.60 -17.62 -1.38
N GLY A 150 15.25 -16.52 -0.71
CA GLY A 150 15.84 -16.09 0.56
C GLY A 150 15.44 -16.96 1.75
N ARG A 151 14.22 -17.52 1.74
CA ARG A 151 13.63 -18.27 2.86
C ARG A 151 14.47 -19.48 3.30
N GLU A 152 15.27 -20.06 2.41
CA GLU A 152 16.12 -21.22 2.70
C GLU A 152 17.52 -20.86 3.21
N TRP A 153 18.01 -19.65 2.92
CA TRP A 153 19.42 -19.28 3.11
C TRP A 153 19.65 -18.33 4.29
N ILE A 154 18.64 -17.55 4.66
CA ILE A 154 18.72 -16.60 5.75
C ILE A 154 17.46 -16.82 6.60
N THR A 155 17.68 -17.24 7.85
CA THR A 155 16.60 -17.60 8.75
C THR A 155 16.30 -16.43 9.68
N GLY A 156 15.19 -15.73 9.43
CA GLY A 156 14.49 -14.90 10.40
C GLY A 156 14.21 -13.46 9.98
N TYR A 157 13.03 -12.95 10.36
CA TYR A 157 12.36 -11.66 10.08
C TYR A 157 13.20 -10.38 9.83
N VAL A 158 14.44 -10.34 10.31
CA VAL A 158 15.34 -9.17 10.20
C VAL A 158 15.89 -9.03 8.77
N ASP A 159 16.03 -10.12 8.04
CA ASP A 159 16.65 -10.17 6.72
C ASP A 159 15.76 -9.59 5.61
N GLU A 160 14.46 -9.89 5.65
CA GLU A 160 13.42 -9.40 4.75
C GLU A 160 13.25 -7.88 4.88
N THR A 161 13.29 -7.38 6.11
CA THR A 161 13.14 -5.96 6.43
C THR A 161 14.33 -5.13 5.93
N ILE A 162 15.56 -5.66 6.08
CA ILE A 162 16.78 -4.99 5.61
C ILE A 162 16.81 -4.92 4.08
N LEU A 163 16.45 -6.01 3.40
CA LEU A 163 16.47 -6.03 1.94
C LEU A 163 15.43 -5.06 1.37
N PHE A 164 14.25 -4.99 1.99
CA PHE A 164 13.23 -4.04 1.61
C PHE A 164 13.64 -2.58 1.86
N ALA A 165 14.29 -2.31 2.98
CA ALA A 165 14.86 -1.00 3.28
C ALA A 165 15.91 -0.60 2.23
N ILE A 166 16.80 -1.52 1.83
CA ILE A 166 17.79 -1.29 0.77
C ILE A 166 17.09 -0.95 -0.55
N VAL A 167 16.06 -1.69 -0.92
CA VAL A 167 15.28 -1.47 -2.13
C VAL A 167 14.60 -0.10 -2.12
N LEU A 168 13.98 0.29 -1.00
CA LEU A 168 13.35 1.61 -0.84
C LEU A 168 14.38 2.74 -0.89
N ILE A 169 15.53 2.58 -0.22
CA ILE A 169 16.62 3.56 -0.22
C ILE A 169 17.18 3.74 -1.63
N PHE A 170 17.48 2.64 -2.34
CA PHE A 170 17.97 2.71 -3.72
C PHE A 170 16.94 3.31 -4.66
N GLY A 171 15.67 2.92 -4.56
CA GLY A 171 14.58 3.50 -5.34
C GLY A 171 14.43 5.01 -5.10
N PHE A 172 14.57 5.45 -3.85
CA PHE A 172 14.53 6.87 -3.49
C PHE A 172 15.76 7.66 -3.97
N ILE A 173 16.97 7.08 -3.89
CA ILE A 173 18.19 7.71 -4.41
C ILE A 173 18.11 7.87 -5.93
N LEU A 174 17.63 6.84 -6.62
CA LEU A 174 17.50 6.84 -8.08
C LEU A 174 16.39 7.77 -8.58
N SER A 175 15.35 8.01 -7.78
CA SER A 175 14.27 8.95 -8.15
C SER A 175 14.62 10.42 -8.02
N ARG A 176 15.77 10.75 -7.41
CA ARG A 176 16.29 12.13 -7.32
C ARG A 176 17.29 12.49 -8.40
N ARG A 177 17.63 11.56 -9.30
CA ARG A 177 18.50 11.79 -10.45
C ARG A 177 17.68 11.98 -11.71
#